data_AF-A0A6B1EKH5-F1
#
_entry.id   AF-A0A6B1EKH5-F1
#
_cell.length_a   1.000
_cell.length_b   1.000
_cell.length_c   1.000
_cell.angle_alpha   90.00
_cell.angle_beta   90.00
_cell.angle_gamma   90.00
#
_symmetry.space_group_name_H-M   'P 1'
#
loop_
_entity.id
_entity.type
_entity.pdbx_description
1 polymer ?
#
loop_
_entity_poly.entity_id
_entity_poly.type
_entity_poly.pdbx_seq_one_letter_code
_entity_poly.pdbx_strand_id
1 'polypeptide(L)'
;MSNETVCLTAAQRLHFDIYGYVLLENVLNSDEIERMKGALYKIKADEGRDAKRVYARPGGEHHVLFGNLVEYDPALLEYAAHPKLVPLVEEVVGGAVRLEETEAIINSRNPETELDELHKRRYNPTGFHRGTQHGWGTYIEQNKFHCIFVKTLAYLTDVGPDDGGTCVIPGSHRLTWNQSEMIEAALSDDKLIYQVEASAGSVLLFAEALIHSTTAIRSDKERVILISGYTPPMVREWPGNEVSPEFIETLPEDIRPLISGSDSWHWKRRY
;
A
#
# COMPACT_ATOMS: atom_id res chain seq x y z
N MET A 1 -2.09 -12.33 -30.26
CA MET A 1 -2.77 -11.41 -29.33
C MET A 1 -1.73 -10.39 -28.93
N SER A 2 -1.94 -9.12 -29.24
CA SER A 2 -0.97 -8.07 -28.90
C SER A 2 -0.78 -8.06 -27.38
N ASN A 3 0.45 -8.25 -26.92
CA ASN A 3 0.83 -7.95 -25.53
C ASN A 3 0.69 -6.43 -25.36
N GLU A 4 -0.52 -5.95 -25.07
CA GLU A 4 -0.69 -4.59 -24.56
C GLU A 4 0.14 -4.49 -23.29
N THR A 5 1.14 -3.63 -23.32
CA THR A 5 1.99 -3.39 -22.16
C THR A 5 1.13 -2.66 -21.13
N VAL A 6 0.90 -3.28 -19.99
CA VAL A 6 0.23 -2.63 -18.85
C VAL A 6 1.14 -1.50 -18.34
N CYS A 7 0.67 -0.26 -18.47
CA CYS A 7 1.35 0.96 -18.05
C CYS A 7 0.35 2.00 -17.55
N LEU A 8 0.84 2.98 -16.78
CA LEU A 8 0.04 4.14 -16.41
C LEU A 8 -0.27 4.97 -17.64
N THR A 9 -1.49 5.49 -17.74
CA THR A 9 -1.77 6.55 -18.72
C THR A 9 -0.92 7.78 -18.42
N ALA A 10 -0.69 8.64 -19.42
CA ALA A 10 0.09 9.87 -19.21
C ALA A 10 -0.45 10.74 -18.07
N ALA A 11 -1.78 10.81 -17.90
CA ALA A 11 -2.42 11.55 -16.81
C ALA A 11 -2.15 10.90 -15.45
N GLN A 12 -2.29 9.58 -15.34
CA GLN A 12 -1.99 8.84 -14.11
C GLN A 12 -0.51 8.95 -13.74
N ARG A 13 0.39 8.85 -14.72
CA ARG A 13 1.83 9.02 -14.49
C ARG A 13 2.16 10.42 -14.01
N LEU A 14 1.60 11.45 -14.66
CA LEU A 14 1.79 12.84 -14.22
C LEU A 14 1.23 13.08 -12.81
N HIS A 15 0.09 12.48 -12.48
CA HIS A 15 -0.48 12.56 -11.13
C HIS A 15 0.47 11.96 -10.09
N PHE A 16 1.04 10.78 -10.37
CA PHE A 16 2.05 10.17 -9.50
C PHE A 16 3.30 11.04 -9.36
N ASP A 17 3.83 11.58 -10.46
CA ASP A 17 5.03 12.42 -10.42
C ASP A 17 4.80 13.73 -9.64
N ILE A 18 3.63 14.35 -9.77
CA ILE A 18 3.29 15.61 -9.06
C ILE A 18 2.96 15.35 -7.59
N TYR A 19 2.15 14.34 -7.29
CA TYR A 19 1.53 14.18 -5.96
C TYR A 19 2.09 13.01 -5.14
N GLY A 20 2.84 12.11 -5.76
CA GLY A 20 3.46 10.95 -5.11
C GLY A 20 2.55 9.72 -5.02
N TYR A 21 1.35 9.81 -5.56
CA TYR A 21 0.38 8.73 -5.61
C TYR A 21 -0.51 8.83 -6.84
N VAL A 22 -1.24 7.76 -7.14
CA VAL A 22 -2.35 7.74 -8.09
C VAL A 22 -3.40 6.72 -7.63
N LEU A 23 -4.68 7.08 -7.72
CA LEU A 23 -5.79 6.15 -7.48
C LEU A 23 -6.13 5.45 -8.80
N LEU A 24 -6.09 4.13 -8.79
CA LEU A 24 -6.49 3.26 -9.89
C LEU A 24 -7.90 2.75 -9.58
N GLU A 25 -8.90 3.23 -10.30
CA GLU A 25 -10.29 2.86 -10.06
C GLU A 25 -10.63 1.53 -10.72
N ASN A 26 -11.51 0.74 -10.08
CA ASN A 26 -12.07 -0.50 -10.63
C ASN A 26 -11.02 -1.53 -11.11
N VAL A 27 -9.93 -1.69 -10.34
CA VAL A 27 -8.87 -2.66 -10.68
C VAL A 27 -9.33 -4.08 -10.39
N LEU A 28 -9.87 -4.29 -9.19
CA LEU A 28 -10.35 -5.58 -8.70
C LEU A 28 -11.85 -5.72 -8.94
N ASN A 29 -12.26 -6.93 -9.31
CA ASN A 29 -13.67 -7.28 -9.44
C ASN A 29 -14.26 -7.80 -8.10
N SER A 30 -15.58 -7.99 -8.05
CA SER A 30 -16.30 -8.45 -6.85
C SER A 30 -15.78 -9.77 -6.29
N ASP A 31 -15.42 -10.72 -7.16
CA ASP A 31 -14.98 -12.05 -6.73
C ASP A 31 -13.57 -11.99 -6.15
N GLU A 32 -12.70 -11.14 -6.69
CA GLU A 32 -11.39 -10.84 -6.12
C GLU A 32 -11.52 -10.21 -4.73
N ILE A 33 -12.37 -9.19 -4.60
CA ILE A 33 -12.62 -8.49 -3.34
C ILE A 33 -13.12 -9.45 -2.27
N GLU A 34 -14.12 -10.29 -2.58
CA GLU A 34 -14.72 -11.19 -1.59
C GLU A 34 -13.77 -12.31 -1.18
N ARG A 35 -12.95 -12.86 -2.08
CA ARG A 35 -11.92 -13.84 -1.71
C ARG A 35 -10.86 -13.22 -0.79
N MET A 36 -10.37 -12.03 -1.12
CA MET A 36 -9.38 -11.32 -0.31
C MET A 36 -9.92 -10.98 1.08
N LYS A 37 -11.14 -10.42 1.18
CA LYS A 37 -11.80 -10.18 2.48
C LYS A 37 -12.00 -11.46 3.27
N GLY A 38 -12.48 -12.52 2.61
CA GLY A 38 -12.66 -13.83 3.22
C GLY A 38 -11.36 -14.34 3.85
N ALA A 39 -10.24 -14.23 3.15
CA ALA A 39 -8.92 -14.58 3.66
C ALA A 39 -8.53 -13.74 4.89
N LEU A 40 -8.71 -12.42 4.84
CA LEU A 40 -8.38 -11.53 5.96
C LEU A 40 -9.24 -11.78 7.20
N TYR A 41 -10.54 -12.08 7.03
CA TYR A 41 -11.40 -12.46 8.15
C TYR A 41 -11.03 -13.82 8.75
N LYS A 42 -10.59 -14.79 7.92
CA LYS A 42 -10.01 -16.04 8.43
C LYS A 42 -8.77 -15.76 9.28
N ILE A 43 -7.86 -14.87 8.83
CA ILE A 43 -6.68 -14.48 9.62
C ILE A 43 -7.10 -13.86 10.95
N LYS A 44 -8.07 -12.94 10.93
CA LYS A 44 -8.58 -12.27 12.15
C LYS A 44 -9.11 -13.28 13.17
N ALA A 45 -9.78 -14.33 12.71
CA ALA A 45 -10.34 -15.40 13.54
C ALA A 45 -9.35 -16.53 13.90
N ASP A 46 -8.20 -16.63 13.22
CA ASP A 46 -7.22 -17.71 13.44
C ASP A 46 -6.28 -17.38 14.61
N GLU A 47 -6.49 -18.07 15.73
CA GLU A 47 -5.62 -18.01 16.92
C GLU A 47 -4.23 -18.64 16.66
N GLY A 48 -4.11 -19.51 15.66
CA GLY A 48 -2.87 -20.19 15.26
C GLY A 48 -2.09 -19.49 14.15
N ARG A 49 -2.47 -18.29 13.74
CA ARG A 49 -1.86 -17.54 12.62
C ARG A 49 -0.35 -17.32 12.77
N ASP A 50 0.14 -17.16 14.00
CA ASP A 50 1.56 -16.94 14.28
C ASP A 50 2.41 -18.17 13.88
N ALA A 51 1.86 -19.38 14.05
CA ALA A 51 2.51 -20.62 13.60
C ALA A 51 2.59 -20.71 12.06
N LYS A 52 1.76 -19.93 11.36
CA LYS A 52 1.77 -19.73 9.90
C LYS A 52 2.54 -18.46 9.50
N ARG A 53 3.35 -17.90 10.42
CA ARG A 53 4.24 -16.74 10.21
C ARG A 53 3.51 -15.41 9.95
N VAL A 54 2.19 -15.36 10.10
CA VAL A 54 1.42 -14.10 10.03
C VAL A 54 1.53 -13.39 11.36
N TYR A 55 2.05 -12.17 11.36
CA TYR A 55 2.06 -11.34 12.58
C TYR A 55 0.82 -10.46 12.67
N ALA A 56 0.39 -10.15 13.90
CA ALA A 56 -0.70 -9.22 14.17
C ALA A 56 -0.25 -8.11 15.12
N ARG A 57 -0.64 -6.86 14.82
CA ARG A 57 -0.40 -5.68 15.66
C ARG A 57 -1.75 -5.02 15.99
N PRO A 58 -2.35 -5.35 17.15
CA PRO A 58 -3.58 -4.69 17.61
C PRO A 58 -3.32 -3.21 17.93
N GLY A 59 -4.22 -2.34 17.51
CA GLY A 59 -4.22 -0.90 17.80
C GLY A 59 -5.38 -0.50 18.72
N GLY A 60 -5.77 -1.38 19.64
CA GLY A 60 -7.03 -1.34 20.38
C GLY A 60 -8.06 -2.33 19.85
N GLU A 61 -9.27 -2.33 20.41
CA GLU A 61 -10.33 -3.30 20.06
C GLU A 61 -10.85 -3.13 18.61
N HIS A 62 -10.75 -1.91 18.08
CA HIS A 62 -11.32 -1.53 16.79
C HIS A 62 -10.30 -1.42 15.65
N HIS A 63 -9.05 -1.86 15.87
CA HIS A 63 -8.00 -1.79 14.86
C HIS A 63 -7.05 -2.98 14.98
N VAL A 64 -6.80 -3.66 13.86
CA VAL A 64 -5.74 -4.65 13.77
C VAL A 64 -5.03 -4.53 12.43
N LEU A 65 -3.70 -4.54 12.49
CA LEU A 65 -2.84 -4.74 11.33
C LEU A 65 -2.34 -6.19 11.32
N PHE A 66 -2.37 -6.82 10.15
CA PHE A 66 -1.72 -8.10 9.89
C PHE A 66 -0.59 -7.92 8.89
N GLY A 67 0.42 -8.78 8.94
CA GLY A 67 1.42 -8.83 7.87
C GLY A 67 2.05 -10.20 7.68
N ASN A 68 2.89 -10.29 6.64
CA ASN A 68 3.42 -11.53 6.08
C ASN A 68 2.31 -12.51 5.63
N LEU A 69 1.55 -12.09 4.62
CA LEU A 69 0.24 -12.64 4.28
C LEU A 69 0.24 -13.69 3.16
N VAL A 70 1.25 -13.69 2.29
CA VAL A 70 1.21 -14.43 1.02
C VAL A 70 1.19 -15.95 1.17
N GLU A 71 1.75 -16.48 2.26
CA GLU A 71 1.74 -17.92 2.55
C GLU A 71 0.39 -18.38 3.15
N TYR A 72 -0.41 -17.46 3.66
CA TYR A 72 -1.60 -17.80 4.43
C TYR A 72 -2.80 -18.22 3.54
N ASP A 73 -3.06 -17.48 2.47
CA ASP A 73 -4.17 -17.75 1.55
C ASP A 73 -3.80 -17.33 0.11
N PRO A 74 -4.08 -18.16 -0.92
CA PRO A 74 -3.79 -17.84 -2.31
C PRO A 74 -4.33 -16.49 -2.78
N ALA A 75 -5.48 -16.03 -2.27
CA ALA A 75 -6.05 -14.74 -2.65
C ALA A 75 -5.13 -13.55 -2.30
N LEU A 76 -4.31 -13.69 -1.25
CA LEU A 76 -3.38 -12.66 -0.79
C LEU A 76 -2.10 -12.66 -1.65
N LEU A 77 -1.63 -13.83 -2.07
CA LEU A 77 -0.57 -13.97 -3.06
C LEU A 77 -0.99 -13.42 -4.43
N GLU A 78 -2.20 -13.73 -4.88
CA GLU A 78 -2.74 -13.23 -6.15
C GLU A 78 -2.79 -11.70 -6.22
N TYR A 79 -3.11 -11.04 -5.09
CA TYR A 79 -3.02 -9.58 -5.01
C TYR A 79 -1.58 -9.09 -5.11
N ALA A 80 -0.67 -9.69 -4.32
CA ALA A 80 0.75 -9.32 -4.31
C ALA A 80 1.43 -9.51 -5.68
N ALA A 81 0.97 -10.48 -6.48
CA ALA A 81 1.45 -10.76 -7.83
C ALA A 81 0.48 -10.32 -8.94
N HIS A 82 -0.43 -9.37 -8.67
CA HIS A 82 -1.53 -9.08 -9.57
C HIS A 82 -1.05 -8.54 -10.94
N PRO A 83 -1.47 -9.14 -12.07
CA PRO A 83 -0.89 -8.88 -13.40
C PRO A 83 -1.17 -7.46 -13.93
N LYS A 84 -2.19 -6.77 -13.41
CA LYS A 84 -2.43 -5.35 -13.74
C LYS A 84 -1.68 -4.37 -12.85
N LEU A 85 -1.12 -4.80 -11.71
CA LEU A 85 -0.51 -3.91 -10.72
C LEU A 85 1.02 -3.96 -10.77
N VAL A 86 1.61 -5.16 -10.79
CA VAL A 86 3.08 -5.30 -10.79
C VAL A 86 3.74 -4.52 -11.93
N PRO A 87 3.24 -4.54 -13.19
CA PRO A 87 3.84 -3.74 -14.26
C PRO A 87 3.79 -2.22 -14.02
N LEU A 88 2.77 -1.73 -13.30
CA LEU A 88 2.66 -0.31 -12.95
C LEU A 88 3.66 0.06 -11.86
N VAL A 89 3.84 -0.84 -10.88
CA VAL A 89 4.85 -0.70 -9.83
C VAL A 89 6.25 -0.68 -10.44
N GLU A 90 6.56 -1.61 -11.35
CA GLU A 90 7.85 -1.62 -12.06
C GLU A 90 8.09 -0.33 -12.86
N GLU A 91 7.05 0.25 -13.46
CA GLU A 91 7.14 1.51 -14.20
C GLU A 91 7.51 2.70 -13.29
N VAL A 92 6.94 2.78 -12.08
CA VAL A 92 7.24 3.86 -11.13
C VAL A 92 8.52 3.60 -10.33
N VAL A 93 8.89 2.34 -10.10
CA VAL A 93 10.19 1.98 -9.51
C VAL A 93 11.32 2.19 -10.52
N GLY A 94 11.06 2.02 -11.82
CA GLY A 94 12.06 2.17 -12.87
C GLY A 94 12.79 0.87 -13.23
N GLY A 95 12.20 -0.29 -12.94
CA GLY A 95 12.78 -1.60 -13.18
C GLY A 95 11.98 -2.74 -12.55
N ALA A 96 12.46 -3.96 -12.73
CA ALA A 96 11.90 -5.15 -12.07
C ALA A 96 11.84 -4.97 -10.54
N VAL A 97 10.91 -5.62 -9.88
CA VAL A 97 10.72 -5.49 -8.42
C VAL A 97 10.65 -6.84 -7.72
N ARG A 98 10.88 -6.81 -6.40
CA ARG A 98 10.51 -7.87 -5.47
C ARG A 98 9.40 -7.38 -4.55
N LEU A 99 8.62 -8.30 -4.01
CA LEU A 99 7.62 -8.05 -2.96
C LEU A 99 8.36 -7.76 -1.66
N GLU A 100 8.35 -6.56 -1.14
CA GLU A 100 9.04 -6.22 0.10
C GLU A 100 8.24 -6.67 1.32
N GLU A 101 6.95 -6.31 1.38
CA GLU A 101 6.05 -6.65 2.48
C GLU A 101 4.62 -6.84 2.00
N THR A 102 3.84 -7.53 2.84
CA THR A 102 2.39 -7.54 2.71
C THR A 102 1.76 -7.22 4.05
N GLU A 103 0.77 -6.34 4.01
CA GLU A 103 0.04 -5.91 5.20
C GLU A 103 -1.45 -5.83 4.90
N ALA A 104 -2.26 -5.91 5.93
CA ALA A 104 -3.69 -5.63 5.84
C ALA A 104 -4.15 -4.94 7.10
N ILE A 105 -5.11 -4.03 6.96
CA ILE A 105 -5.72 -3.36 8.11
C ILE A 105 -7.22 -3.61 8.08
N ILE A 106 -7.74 -4.08 9.20
CA ILE A 106 -9.17 -4.13 9.48
C ILE A 106 -9.43 -3.19 10.65
N ASN A 107 -10.21 -2.15 10.41
CA ASN A 107 -10.54 -1.20 11.46
C ASN A 107 -11.96 -0.63 11.34
N SER A 108 -12.50 -0.20 12.48
CA SER A 108 -13.79 0.47 12.62
C SER A 108 -13.64 1.64 13.60
N ARG A 109 -14.64 2.51 13.67
CA ARG A 109 -14.68 3.55 14.70
C ARG A 109 -14.89 2.93 16.07
N ASN A 110 -14.15 3.38 17.08
CA ASN A 110 -14.50 3.09 18.48
C ASN A 110 -15.82 3.81 18.81
N PRO A 111 -16.89 3.13 19.26
CA PRO A 111 -18.16 3.76 19.62
C PRO A 111 -18.04 4.89 20.64
N GLU A 112 -17.03 4.83 21.52
CA GLU A 112 -16.72 5.85 22.53
C GLU A 112 -15.95 7.06 21.97
N THR A 113 -15.69 7.09 20.66
CA THR A 113 -15.03 8.23 20.02
C THR A 113 -15.94 9.45 20.04
N GLU A 114 -15.46 10.54 20.63
CA GLU A 114 -16.11 11.85 20.61
C GLU A 114 -16.09 12.43 19.18
N LEU A 115 -17.17 12.20 18.42
CA LEU A 115 -17.29 12.63 17.02
C LEU A 115 -17.19 14.15 16.86
N ASP A 116 -17.70 14.91 17.83
CA ASP A 116 -17.62 16.37 17.83
C ASP A 116 -16.18 16.87 17.80
N GLU A 117 -15.23 16.17 18.43
CA GLU A 117 -13.80 16.48 18.33
C GLU A 117 -13.25 16.20 16.94
N LEU A 118 -13.63 15.07 16.33
CA LEU A 118 -13.20 14.72 14.98
C LEU A 118 -13.76 15.67 13.91
N HIS A 119 -14.93 16.29 14.15
CA HIS A 119 -15.55 17.24 13.23
C HIS A 119 -14.92 18.63 13.27
N LYS A 120 -14.04 18.94 14.24
CA LYS A 120 -13.31 20.22 14.30
C LYS A 120 -12.28 20.38 13.17
N ARG A 121 -11.90 19.27 12.53
CA ARG A 121 -10.97 19.24 11.41
C ARG A 121 -11.60 18.60 10.20
N ARG A 122 -11.10 18.93 9.01
CA ARG A 122 -11.55 18.28 7.78
C ARG A 122 -11.14 16.81 7.77
N TYR A 123 -9.87 16.53 8.09
CA TYR A 123 -9.28 15.18 8.12
C TYR A 123 -8.59 14.92 9.46
N ASN A 124 -8.59 13.66 9.92
CA ASN A 124 -8.03 13.23 11.20
C ASN A 124 -6.96 12.14 11.03
N PRO A 125 -5.81 12.44 10.41
CA PRO A 125 -4.72 11.47 10.27
C PRO A 125 -4.26 10.99 11.66
N THR A 126 -4.10 9.68 11.82
CA THR A 126 -3.82 9.04 13.12
C THR A 126 -2.33 8.79 13.37
N GLY A 127 -1.47 9.14 12.42
CA GLY A 127 -0.02 8.98 12.52
C GLY A 127 0.64 9.10 11.15
N PHE A 128 1.08 10.31 10.81
CA PHE A 128 1.79 10.55 9.55
C PHE A 128 3.19 9.95 9.58
N HIS A 129 3.54 9.22 8.53
CA HIS A 129 4.83 8.57 8.36
C HIS A 129 5.18 8.40 6.87
N ARG A 130 6.39 7.91 6.59
CA ARG A 130 6.90 7.54 5.28
C ARG A 130 7.94 6.42 5.45
N GLY A 131 8.01 5.47 4.53
CA GLY A 131 8.99 4.37 4.56
C GLY A 131 10.36 4.74 4.00
N THR A 132 10.46 5.84 3.24
CA THR A 132 11.75 6.35 2.74
C THR A 132 11.75 7.86 2.57
N GLN A 133 12.86 8.46 2.13
CA GLN A 133 13.00 9.90 1.97
C GLN A 133 13.54 10.29 0.60
N HIS A 134 13.19 11.49 0.15
CA HIS A 134 13.72 12.05 -1.08
C HIS A 134 15.26 12.08 -1.06
N GLY A 135 15.87 11.82 -2.22
CA GLY A 135 17.32 11.77 -2.41
C GLY A 135 17.94 10.39 -2.17
N TRP A 136 17.51 9.65 -1.14
CA TRP A 136 17.97 8.26 -0.92
C TRP A 136 17.01 7.25 -1.55
N GLY A 137 15.72 7.39 -1.27
CA GLY A 137 14.66 6.49 -1.73
C GLY A 137 14.12 6.80 -3.12
N THR A 138 14.58 7.87 -3.76
CA THR A 138 13.96 8.41 -4.97
C THR A 138 15.00 8.93 -5.93
N TYR A 139 14.72 8.89 -7.23
CA TYR A 139 15.60 9.44 -8.25
C TYR A 139 14.80 9.95 -9.45
N ILE A 140 15.47 10.72 -10.31
CA ILE A 140 14.94 11.15 -11.59
C ILE A 140 15.75 10.47 -12.69
N GLU A 141 15.07 9.83 -13.62
CA GLU A 141 15.67 9.20 -14.79
C GLU A 141 14.71 9.36 -15.97
N GLN A 142 15.24 9.59 -17.17
CA GLN A 142 14.43 9.88 -18.37
C GLN A 142 13.30 10.91 -18.16
N ASN A 143 13.58 11.97 -17.39
CA ASN A 143 12.64 13.05 -17.06
C ASN A 143 11.40 12.66 -16.24
N LYS A 144 11.40 11.49 -15.60
CA LYS A 144 10.30 11.05 -14.74
C LYS A 144 10.78 10.78 -13.31
N PHE A 145 9.87 10.92 -12.35
CA PHE A 145 10.13 10.57 -10.96
C PHE A 145 10.07 9.05 -10.74
N HIS A 146 11.01 8.53 -9.96
CA HIS A 146 11.07 7.13 -9.54
C HIS A 146 11.31 6.99 -8.04
N CYS A 147 10.77 5.93 -7.43
CA CYS A 147 10.93 5.62 -6.01
C CYS A 147 11.30 4.14 -5.83
N ILE A 148 12.31 3.85 -5.01
CA ILE A 148 12.77 2.47 -4.77
C ILE A 148 11.85 1.68 -3.84
N PHE A 149 10.87 2.34 -3.20
CA PHE A 149 9.88 1.65 -2.37
C PHE A 149 8.49 2.19 -2.69
N VAL A 150 7.62 1.32 -3.17
CA VAL A 150 6.30 1.67 -3.69
C VAL A 150 5.29 0.67 -3.15
N LYS A 151 4.11 1.17 -2.79
CA LYS A 151 3.01 0.33 -2.31
C LYS A 151 1.80 0.40 -3.22
N THR A 152 1.10 -0.73 -3.27
CA THR A 152 -0.27 -0.82 -3.74
C THR A 152 -1.17 -1.09 -2.54
N LEU A 153 -2.21 -0.28 -2.36
CA LEU A 153 -3.20 -0.42 -1.28
C LEU A 153 -4.58 -0.56 -1.90
N ALA A 154 -5.15 -1.75 -1.84
CA ALA A 154 -6.51 -2.02 -2.27
C ALA A 154 -7.51 -1.64 -1.18
N TYR A 155 -8.53 -0.89 -1.58
CA TYR A 155 -9.73 -0.70 -0.78
C TYR A 155 -10.67 -1.87 -1.03
N LEU A 156 -10.90 -2.72 -0.02
CA LEU A 156 -11.80 -3.87 -0.13
C LEU A 156 -13.23 -3.54 0.33
N THR A 157 -13.42 -2.37 0.91
CA THR A 157 -14.71 -1.76 1.26
C THR A 157 -14.79 -0.38 0.62
N ASP A 158 -16.00 0.12 0.39
CA ASP A 158 -16.17 1.52 -0.01
C ASP A 158 -15.67 2.45 1.09
N VAL A 159 -14.96 3.50 0.69
CA VAL A 159 -14.39 4.51 1.57
C VAL A 159 -14.81 5.89 1.09
N GLY A 160 -15.81 6.46 1.77
CA GLY A 160 -16.19 7.86 1.64
C GLY A 160 -15.44 8.81 2.58
N PRO A 161 -15.89 10.08 2.68
CA PRO A 161 -15.25 11.12 3.48
C PRO A 161 -15.08 10.77 4.97
N ASP A 162 -16.00 10.00 5.53
CA ASP A 162 -16.05 9.65 6.95
C ASP A 162 -15.59 8.21 7.24
N ASP A 163 -15.19 7.46 6.20
CA ASP A 163 -14.83 6.05 6.29
C ASP A 163 -13.31 5.85 6.49
N GLY A 164 -12.58 6.93 6.80
CA GLY A 164 -11.19 6.89 7.23
C GLY A 164 -10.20 6.47 6.13
N GLY A 165 -10.29 7.01 4.93
CA GLY A 165 -9.36 6.70 3.83
C GLY A 165 -7.90 7.07 4.13
N THR A 166 -6.98 6.58 3.28
CA THR A 166 -5.56 6.93 3.41
C THR A 166 -5.40 8.44 3.22
N CYS A 167 -4.82 9.09 4.22
CA CYS A 167 -4.45 10.50 4.20
C CYS A 167 -3.05 10.65 3.62
N VAL A 168 -2.82 11.68 2.83
CA VAL A 168 -1.51 12.02 2.27
C VAL A 168 -1.24 13.51 2.40
N ILE A 169 0.04 13.89 2.41
CA ILE A 169 0.51 15.26 2.15
C ILE A 169 0.99 15.30 0.70
N PRO A 170 0.14 15.69 -0.28
CA PRO A 170 0.48 15.56 -1.69
C PRO A 170 1.76 16.32 -2.05
N GLY A 171 2.66 15.67 -2.78
CA GLY A 171 3.92 16.29 -3.22
C GLY A 171 5.09 16.18 -2.22
N SER A 172 4.85 15.69 -1.00
CA SER A 172 5.90 15.60 0.03
C SER A 172 7.02 14.60 -0.33
N HIS A 173 6.77 13.69 -1.27
CA HIS A 173 7.72 12.68 -1.76
C HIS A 173 8.95 13.27 -2.46
N ARG A 174 8.90 14.56 -2.82
CA ARG A 174 9.99 15.31 -3.47
C ARG A 174 10.70 16.28 -2.54
N LEU A 175 10.23 16.40 -1.30
CA LEU A 175 10.74 17.39 -0.36
C LEU A 175 11.81 16.80 0.55
N THR A 176 12.81 17.62 0.87
CA THR A 176 13.93 17.30 1.77
C THR A 176 13.77 17.91 3.16
N TRP A 177 12.61 18.52 3.46
CA TRP A 177 12.31 19.08 4.78
C TRP A 177 12.33 17.99 5.86
N ASN A 178 12.52 18.41 7.11
CA ASN A 178 12.32 17.50 8.23
C ASN A 178 10.87 16.99 8.23
N GLN A 179 10.68 15.70 8.46
CA GLN A 179 9.34 15.09 8.42
C GLN A 179 8.40 15.71 9.45
N SER A 180 8.86 15.95 10.68
CA SER A 180 8.03 16.52 11.73
C SER A 180 7.60 17.95 11.41
N GLU A 181 8.48 18.75 10.80
CA GLU A 181 8.17 20.12 10.36
C GLU A 181 7.10 20.12 9.25
N MET A 182 7.22 19.21 8.26
CA MET A 182 6.18 19.07 7.22
C MET A 182 4.84 18.64 7.81
N ILE A 183 4.84 17.70 8.75
CA ILE A 183 3.63 17.23 9.43
C ILE A 183 3.00 18.38 10.21
N GLU A 184 3.77 19.13 10.99
CA GLU A 184 3.27 20.28 11.75
C GLU A 184 2.65 21.33 10.81
N ALA A 185 3.36 21.69 9.73
CA ALA A 185 2.85 22.61 8.73
C ALA A 185 1.54 22.13 8.09
N ALA A 186 1.48 20.85 7.68
CA ALA A 186 0.27 20.26 7.09
C ALA A 186 -0.89 20.20 8.09
N LEU A 187 -0.61 19.91 9.37
CA LEU A 187 -1.64 19.89 10.40
C LEU A 187 -2.15 21.28 10.76
N SER A 188 -1.41 22.35 10.44
CA SER A 188 -1.83 23.74 10.64
C SER A 188 -2.74 24.30 9.53
N ASP A 189 -2.75 23.67 8.35
CA ASP A 189 -3.64 24.01 7.23
C ASP A 189 -4.12 22.73 6.54
N ASP A 190 -5.36 22.32 6.83
CA ASP A 190 -5.99 21.12 6.27
C ASP A 190 -6.03 21.10 4.72
N LYS A 191 -5.80 22.22 4.03
CA LYS A 191 -5.67 22.25 2.55
C LYS A 191 -4.42 21.53 2.04
N LEU A 192 -3.42 21.33 2.89
CA LEU A 192 -2.19 20.60 2.58
C LEU A 192 -2.36 19.09 2.72
N ILE A 193 -3.51 18.64 3.24
CA ILE A 193 -3.82 17.25 3.50
C ILE A 193 -4.93 16.81 2.54
N TYR A 194 -4.82 15.58 2.04
CA TYR A 194 -5.87 14.97 1.23
C TYR A 194 -6.16 13.57 1.74
N GLN A 195 -7.45 13.27 1.97
CA GLN A 195 -7.92 11.91 2.23
C GLN A 195 -8.44 11.31 0.92
N VAL A 196 -7.97 10.11 0.60
CA VAL A 196 -8.46 9.35 -0.55
C VAL A 196 -9.87 8.82 -0.25
N GLU A 197 -10.78 9.10 -1.16
CA GLU A 197 -12.09 8.45 -1.26
C GLU A 197 -12.04 7.46 -2.43
N ALA A 198 -12.62 6.27 -2.24
CA ALA A 198 -12.48 5.17 -3.19
C ALA A 198 -13.64 4.17 -3.05
N SER A 199 -14.14 3.68 -4.17
CA SER A 199 -15.03 2.51 -4.19
C SER A 199 -14.22 1.23 -3.99
N ALA A 200 -14.86 0.21 -3.43
CA ALA A 200 -14.26 -1.12 -3.28
C ALA A 200 -13.70 -1.64 -4.62
N GLY A 201 -12.50 -2.20 -4.59
CA GLY A 201 -11.75 -2.65 -5.76
C GLY A 201 -10.84 -1.61 -6.40
N SER A 202 -10.87 -0.36 -5.93
CA SER A 202 -9.87 0.64 -6.28
C SER A 202 -8.56 0.42 -5.54
N VAL A 203 -7.44 0.77 -6.17
CA VAL A 203 -6.09 0.57 -5.64
C VAL A 203 -5.33 1.89 -5.65
N LEU A 204 -4.83 2.31 -4.49
CA LEU A 204 -3.91 3.43 -4.36
C LEU A 204 -2.49 2.94 -4.62
N LEU A 205 -1.86 3.44 -5.67
CA LEU A 205 -0.43 3.24 -5.95
C LEU A 205 0.34 4.47 -5.47
N PHE A 206 1.26 4.32 -4.52
CA PHE A 206 1.98 5.46 -3.95
C PHE A 206 3.44 5.16 -3.61
N ALA A 207 4.26 6.21 -3.66
CA ALA A 207 5.66 6.16 -3.28
C ALA A 207 5.80 6.20 -1.76
N GLU A 208 6.63 5.36 -1.17
CA GLU A 208 6.91 5.38 0.28
C GLU A 208 7.73 6.58 0.74
N ALA A 209 8.15 7.45 -0.18
CA ALA A 209 8.65 8.79 0.15
C ALA A 209 7.51 9.79 0.49
N LEU A 210 6.27 9.49 0.09
CA LEU A 210 5.09 10.30 0.37
C LEU A 210 4.73 10.16 1.85
N ILE A 211 4.50 11.29 2.51
CA ILE A 211 3.99 11.29 3.88
C ILE A 211 2.52 10.93 3.83
N HIS A 212 2.17 9.86 4.53
CA HIS A 212 0.83 9.28 4.51
C HIS A 212 0.43 8.76 5.90
N SER A 213 -0.86 8.51 6.07
CA SER A 213 -1.45 8.05 7.33
C SER A 213 -2.77 7.33 7.11
N THR A 214 -3.17 6.49 8.07
CA THR A 214 -4.60 6.14 8.22
C THR A 214 -5.35 7.37 8.75
N THR A 215 -6.60 7.55 8.34
CA THR A 215 -7.48 8.57 8.91
C THR A 215 -8.48 7.94 9.88
N ALA A 216 -8.81 8.64 10.96
CA ALA A 216 -9.85 8.21 11.89
C ALA A 216 -11.19 8.03 11.16
N ILE A 217 -11.87 6.93 11.45
CA ILE A 217 -13.21 6.64 10.92
C ILE A 217 -14.24 7.38 11.78
N ARG A 218 -15.15 8.11 11.13
CA ARG A 218 -16.28 8.80 11.76
C ARG A 218 -17.61 8.07 11.54
N SER A 219 -17.72 7.26 10.49
CA SER A 219 -18.90 6.44 10.22
C SER A 219 -18.98 5.21 11.13
N ASP A 220 -20.02 4.41 10.94
CA ASP A 220 -20.21 3.11 11.58
C ASP A 220 -19.73 1.93 10.71
N LYS A 221 -19.04 2.21 9.60
CA LYS A 221 -18.57 1.16 8.69
C LYS A 221 -17.21 0.60 9.13
N GLU A 222 -17.00 -0.69 8.86
CA GLU A 222 -15.67 -1.29 8.89
C GLU A 222 -14.94 -0.95 7.59
N ARG A 223 -13.67 -0.57 7.72
CA ARG A 223 -12.75 -0.39 6.60
C ARG A 223 -11.80 -1.58 6.55
N VAL A 224 -11.70 -2.19 5.37
CA VAL A 224 -10.75 -3.27 5.10
C VAL A 224 -9.85 -2.88 3.94
N ILE A 225 -8.53 -2.91 4.17
CA ILE A 225 -7.52 -2.64 3.14
C ILE A 225 -6.47 -3.74 3.10
N LEU A 226 -5.93 -3.98 1.91
CA LEU A 226 -4.85 -4.93 1.65
C LEU A 226 -3.70 -4.22 0.93
N ILE A 227 -2.48 -4.45 1.39
CA ILE A 227 -1.29 -3.71 1.02
C ILE A 227 -0.22 -4.68 0.53
N SER A 228 0.45 -4.32 -0.56
CA SER A 228 1.70 -4.96 -1.00
C SER A 228 2.72 -3.89 -1.31
N GLY A 229 3.87 -3.98 -0.63
CA GLY A 229 5.01 -3.13 -0.83
C GLY A 229 6.05 -3.80 -1.73
N TYR A 230 6.75 -3.00 -2.53
CA TYR A 230 7.69 -3.50 -3.51
C TYR A 230 8.95 -2.64 -3.56
N THR A 231 10.08 -3.31 -3.71
CA THR A 231 11.40 -2.68 -3.83
C THR A 231 12.18 -3.34 -4.96
N PRO A 232 13.25 -2.70 -5.48
CA PRO A 232 14.17 -3.38 -6.37
C PRO A 232 14.73 -4.67 -5.75
N PRO A 233 14.95 -5.74 -6.53
CA PRO A 233 15.40 -7.05 -6.03
C PRO A 233 16.70 -7.06 -5.21
N MET A 234 17.55 -6.04 -5.34
CA MET A 234 18.76 -5.89 -4.52
C MET A 234 18.48 -5.35 -3.10
N VAL A 235 17.26 -4.90 -2.81
CA VAL A 235 16.83 -4.45 -1.49
C VAL A 235 16.25 -5.65 -0.74
N ARG A 236 16.72 -5.85 0.49
CA ARG A 236 16.21 -6.91 1.38
C ARG A 236 14.86 -6.49 1.95
N GLU A 237 13.97 -7.46 2.13
CA GLU A 237 12.70 -7.31 2.87
C GLU A 237 12.93 -6.88 4.33
N TRP A 238 11.93 -6.23 4.90
CA TRP A 238 11.87 -5.95 6.33
C TRP A 238 11.84 -7.27 7.12
N PRO A 239 12.54 -7.33 8.28
CA PRO A 239 12.49 -8.50 9.14
C PRO A 239 11.06 -8.85 9.54
N GLY A 240 10.69 -10.11 9.35
CA GLY A 240 9.33 -10.62 9.60
C GLY A 240 8.47 -10.77 8.34
N ASN A 241 8.91 -10.26 7.20
CA ASN A 241 8.25 -10.44 5.89
C ASN A 241 8.93 -11.51 5.02
N GLU A 242 9.88 -12.27 5.56
CA GLU A 242 10.52 -13.36 4.82
C GLU A 242 9.52 -14.47 4.50
N VAL A 243 9.42 -14.81 3.22
CA VAL A 243 8.63 -15.95 2.74
C VAL A 243 9.45 -17.24 2.88
N SER A 244 8.82 -18.33 3.33
CA SER A 244 9.51 -19.60 3.53
C SER A 244 10.11 -20.15 2.22
N PRO A 245 11.35 -20.70 2.24
CA PRO A 245 11.94 -21.34 1.07
C PRO A 245 11.07 -22.44 0.49
N GLU A 246 10.43 -23.24 1.35
CA GLU A 246 9.55 -24.33 0.95
C GLU A 246 8.33 -23.80 0.18
N PHE A 247 7.75 -22.67 0.59
CA PHE A 247 6.66 -22.04 -0.16
C PHE A 247 7.14 -21.49 -1.50
N ILE A 248 8.31 -20.84 -1.55
CA ILE A 248 8.90 -20.30 -2.79
C ILE A 248 9.06 -21.39 -3.85
N GLU A 249 9.45 -22.60 -3.46
CA GLU A 249 9.59 -23.75 -4.37
C GLU A 249 8.26 -24.17 -5.00
N THR A 250 7.13 -23.93 -4.32
CA THR A 250 5.78 -24.23 -4.85
C THR A 250 5.28 -23.19 -5.84
N LEU A 251 5.91 -22.02 -5.92
CA LEU A 251 5.45 -20.92 -6.75
C LEU A 251 5.66 -21.19 -8.25
N PRO A 252 4.72 -20.75 -9.10
CA PRO A 252 4.93 -20.64 -10.54
C PRO A 252 6.22 -19.89 -10.89
N GLU A 253 6.90 -20.31 -11.95
CA GLU A 253 8.22 -19.76 -12.34
C GLU A 253 8.19 -18.27 -12.66
N ASP A 254 7.07 -17.75 -13.15
CA ASP A 254 6.89 -16.36 -13.56
C ASP A 254 6.77 -15.39 -12.38
N ILE A 255 6.18 -15.82 -11.26
CA ILE A 255 6.05 -14.98 -10.04
C ILE A 255 7.14 -15.27 -9.00
N ARG A 256 7.88 -16.38 -9.13
CA ARG A 256 8.93 -16.76 -8.17
C ARG A 256 9.99 -15.67 -7.95
N PRO A 257 10.51 -14.96 -8.98
CA PRO A 257 11.49 -13.90 -8.76
C PRO A 257 10.91 -12.70 -8.01
N LEU A 258 9.64 -12.37 -8.24
CA LEU A 258 8.94 -11.31 -7.53
C LEU A 258 8.87 -11.62 -6.02
N ILE A 259 8.55 -12.86 -5.64
CA ILE A 259 8.38 -13.21 -4.23
C ILE A 259 9.73 -13.47 -3.54
N SER A 260 10.66 -14.13 -4.23
CA SER A 260 11.96 -14.52 -3.64
C SER A 260 13.04 -13.44 -3.71
N GLY A 261 12.91 -12.45 -4.60
CA GLY A 261 13.97 -11.48 -4.88
C GLY A 261 15.17 -12.06 -5.63
N SER A 262 15.05 -13.23 -6.27
CA SER A 262 16.16 -13.92 -6.93
C SER A 262 16.84 -13.13 -8.06
N ASP A 263 16.16 -12.12 -8.62
CA ASP A 263 16.66 -11.29 -9.73
C ASP A 263 17.61 -10.15 -9.28
N SER A 264 18.06 -10.15 -8.02
CA SER A 264 18.93 -9.13 -7.40
C SER A 264 20.15 -8.69 -8.23
N TRP A 265 20.87 -9.63 -8.84
CA TRP A 265 22.11 -9.35 -9.59
C TRP A 265 21.89 -8.90 -11.03
N HIS A 266 20.71 -9.17 -11.60
CA HIS A 266 20.40 -8.88 -13.01
C HIS A 266 19.27 -7.87 -13.14
N TRP A 267 19.24 -6.87 -12.24
CA TRP A 267 18.16 -5.91 -12.19
C TRP A 267 17.94 -5.21 -13.54
N LYS A 268 16.77 -5.47 -14.14
CA LYS A 268 16.38 -4.94 -15.45
C LYS A 268 15.70 -3.60 -15.24
N ARG A 269 16.37 -2.52 -15.65
CA ARG A 269 15.79 -1.17 -15.65
C ARG A 269 14.66 -1.10 -16.69
N ARG A 270 13.60 -0.37 -16.34
CA ARG A 270 12.39 -0.19 -17.15
C ARG A 270 12.01 1.30 -17.11
N TYR A 271 12.20 2.02 -18.21
CA TYR A 271 11.89 3.45 -18.34
C TYR A 271 11.08 3.74 -19.60
#